data_AF-A0A2H0RBT4-F1
#
_entry.id   AF-A0A2H0RBT4-F1
#
_cell.length_a   1.000
_cell.length_b   1.000
_cell.length_c   1.000
_cell.angle_alpha   90.00
_cell.angle_beta   90.00
_cell.angle_gamma   90.00
#
_symmetry.space_group_name_H-M   'P 1'
#
loop_
_entity.id
_entity.type
_entity.pdbx_description
1 polymer ?
#
loop_
_entity_poly.entity_id
_entity_poly.type
_entity_poly.pdbx_seq_one_letter_code
_entity_poly.pdbx_strand_id
1 'polypeptide(L)'
;MEVLPNQNNNVSQVPNEPSSIPPVQKVSDVSKPIPPSVGNTKKFVIVLLLVVLFAGVAVLAFSLSNKKSSDVIKKKDIVQTDVTVTPTPLVTTTPTDTMSLLPGQKKYTSKNLGVSFLYMEEMPLDSTFKVMIQEIDNKIYVYGSNFEPTTGQYIEVFNKDPNMTLEQALSQDFLNTAEYQQSCAISSVSPDNTYPSTMSVANIILKNNFEDLEKRFEELKKCPSPYTQSNGISYFIYDFSYPTKYAFVSIGQYSIPSDTNGTTWQNTIKFTN
;
A
#
# COMPACT_ATOMS: atom_id res chain seq x y z
N MET A 1 -73.92 -8.71 8.87
CA MET A 1 -74.03 -10.16 8.57
C MET A 1 -72.96 -10.41 7.53
N GLU A 2 -71.91 -11.21 7.67
CA GLU A 2 -71.49 -12.34 8.52
C GLU A 2 -70.09 -12.02 9.13
N VAL A 3 -69.79 -12.24 10.42
CA VAL A 3 -69.39 -13.47 11.13
C VAL A 3 -68.19 -14.22 10.52
N LEU A 4 -66.98 -13.90 11.04
CA LEU A 4 -65.84 -14.72 11.55
C LEU A 4 -65.49 -16.11 10.93
N PRO A 5 -64.35 -16.76 11.29
CA PRO A 5 -62.92 -16.38 11.19
C PRO A 5 -62.07 -17.57 10.66
N ASN A 6 -60.74 -17.44 10.48
CA ASN A 6 -59.86 -18.53 10.93
C ASN A 6 -58.40 -18.11 11.15
N GLN A 7 -57.90 -18.48 12.32
CA GLN A 7 -56.50 -18.44 12.74
C GLN A 7 -55.75 -19.63 12.14
N ASN A 8 -54.45 -19.47 11.88
CA ASN A 8 -53.51 -20.58 12.01
C ASN A 8 -52.14 -20.04 12.42
N ASN A 9 -51.89 -20.14 13.72
CA ASN A 9 -50.58 -20.04 14.34
C ASN A 9 -49.86 -21.37 14.12
N ASN A 10 -48.70 -21.36 13.45
CA ASN A 10 -47.80 -22.50 13.45
C ASN A 10 -46.45 -22.07 14.03
N VAL A 11 -46.34 -22.26 15.34
CA VAL A 11 -45.11 -22.12 16.11
C VAL A 11 -44.38 -23.47 16.02
N SER A 12 -43.36 -23.56 15.17
CA SER A 12 -42.45 -24.71 15.18
C SER A 12 -41.58 -24.64 16.44
N GLN A 13 -41.80 -25.62 17.32
CA GLN A 13 -40.93 -25.89 18.46
C GLN A 13 -39.62 -26.53 17.95
N VAL A 14 -38.51 -25.91 18.29
CA VAL A 14 -37.16 -26.46 18.14
C VAL A 14 -36.91 -27.46 19.28
N PRO A 15 -36.50 -28.71 19.01
CA PRO A 15 -36.14 -29.66 20.06
C PRO A 15 -34.86 -29.24 20.78
N ASN A 16 -34.92 -29.17 22.10
CA ASN A 16 -33.75 -29.07 22.97
C ASN A 16 -33.06 -30.44 23.02
N GLU A 17 -31.89 -30.55 22.40
CA GLU A 17 -31.02 -31.73 22.48
C GLU A 17 -30.02 -31.54 23.64
N PRO A 18 -29.94 -32.48 24.61
CA PRO A 18 -28.97 -32.42 25.68
C PRO A 18 -27.57 -32.81 25.17
N SER A 19 -26.71 -31.81 24.97
CA SER A 19 -25.30 -32.00 24.62
C SER A 19 -24.51 -32.56 25.80
N SER A 20 -24.38 -33.88 25.84
CA SER A 20 -23.44 -34.58 26.71
C SER A 20 -22.02 -34.41 26.17
N ILE A 21 -21.21 -33.61 26.86
CA ILE A 21 -19.78 -33.43 26.59
C ILE A 21 -19.06 -34.73 26.98
N PRO A 22 -18.39 -35.45 26.05
CA PRO A 22 -17.52 -36.55 26.43
C PRO A 22 -16.22 -36.01 27.07
N PRO A 23 -15.61 -36.76 28.02
CA PRO A 23 -14.40 -36.33 28.70
C PRO A 23 -13.21 -36.23 27.74
N VAL A 24 -12.45 -35.14 27.90
CA VAL A 24 -11.20 -34.84 27.22
C VAL A 24 -10.22 -36.02 27.34
N GLN A 25 -9.98 -36.74 26.24
CA GLN A 25 -8.89 -37.68 26.13
C GLN A 25 -7.57 -36.92 25.99
N LYS A 26 -6.69 -37.11 26.97
CA LYS A 26 -5.33 -36.59 27.01
C LYS A 26 -4.47 -37.43 26.04
N VAL A 27 -4.34 -36.96 24.79
CA VAL A 27 -3.43 -37.58 23.81
C VAL A 27 -2.01 -37.10 24.13
N SER A 28 -1.29 -37.91 24.90
CA SER A 28 0.15 -37.78 25.11
C SER A 28 0.88 -38.57 24.03
N ASP A 29 0.95 -38.06 22.81
CA ASP A 29 1.89 -38.57 21.81
C ASP A 29 3.05 -37.59 21.64
N VAL A 30 4.13 -37.92 22.37
CA VAL A 30 5.45 -37.32 22.22
C VAL A 30 6.00 -37.78 20.87
N SER A 31 5.78 -36.98 19.83
CA SER A 31 6.45 -37.19 18.54
C SER A 31 7.96 -37.01 18.73
N LYS A 32 8.73 -38.10 18.56
CA LYS A 32 10.19 -38.05 18.52
C LYS A 32 10.65 -37.06 17.45
N PRO A 33 11.61 -36.17 17.75
CA PRO A 33 12.17 -35.26 16.76
C PRO A 33 12.85 -36.06 15.64
N ILE A 34 12.43 -35.79 14.40
CA ILE A 34 13.10 -36.29 13.20
C ILE A 34 14.50 -35.66 13.18
N PRO A 35 15.59 -36.45 13.13
CA PRO A 35 16.93 -35.89 13.07
C PRO A 35 17.10 -35.08 11.78
N PRO A 36 17.73 -33.89 11.84
CA PRO A 36 17.96 -33.08 10.66
C PRO A 36 18.80 -33.85 9.65
N SER A 37 18.31 -33.93 8.41
CA SER A 37 19.01 -34.52 7.27
C SER A 37 20.32 -33.74 7.04
N VAL A 38 21.45 -34.37 7.38
CA VAL A 38 22.80 -33.84 7.21
C VAL A 38 23.19 -33.96 5.73
N GLY A 39 22.56 -33.15 4.88
CA GLY A 39 22.83 -33.08 3.45
C GLY A 39 23.40 -31.72 3.06
N ASN A 40 24.70 -31.66 2.77
CA ASN A 40 25.39 -30.58 2.05
C ASN A 40 25.70 -29.25 2.78
N THR A 41 26.16 -29.30 4.03
CA THR A 41 26.73 -28.14 4.75
C THR A 41 27.86 -27.44 3.98
N LYS A 42 28.68 -28.17 3.21
CA LYS A 42 29.78 -27.58 2.43
C LYS A 42 29.31 -26.68 1.28
N LYS A 43 28.17 -26.98 0.64
CA LYS A 43 27.64 -26.15 -0.45
C LYS A 43 27.02 -24.86 0.10
N PHE A 44 26.39 -24.93 1.27
CA PHE A 44 25.79 -23.78 1.92
C PHE A 44 26.82 -22.73 2.35
N VAL A 45 27.99 -23.16 2.86
CA VAL A 45 29.07 -22.24 3.25
C VAL A 45 29.66 -21.49 2.05
N ILE A 46 29.82 -22.16 0.89
CA ILE A 46 30.36 -21.51 -0.31
C ILE A 46 29.38 -20.47 -0.86
N VAL A 47 28.07 -20.78 -0.90
CA VAL A 47 27.05 -19.82 -1.34
C VAL A 47 27.00 -18.62 -0.40
N LEU A 48 27.07 -18.83 0.91
CA LEU A 48 27.06 -17.76 1.90
C LEU A 48 28.28 -16.82 1.72
N LEU A 49 29.47 -17.37 1.50
CA LEU A 49 30.68 -16.58 1.25
C LEU A 49 30.58 -15.73 -0.02
N LEU A 50 30.00 -16.27 -1.10
CA LEU A 50 29.80 -15.51 -2.34
C LEU A 50 28.80 -14.36 -2.13
N VAL A 51 27.68 -14.60 -1.43
CA VAL A 51 26.68 -13.56 -1.14
C VAL A 51 27.29 -12.41 -0.33
N VAL A 52 28.09 -12.71 0.69
CA VAL A 52 28.79 -11.68 1.49
C VAL A 52 29.79 -10.88 0.65
N LEU A 53 30.51 -11.55 -0.27
CA LEU A 53 31.47 -10.89 -1.14
C LEU A 53 30.79 -9.93 -2.14
N PHE A 54 29.66 -10.34 -2.73
CA PHE A 54 28.87 -9.48 -3.63
C PHE A 54 28.23 -8.29 -2.88
N ALA A 55 27.71 -8.51 -1.67
CA ALA A 55 27.15 -7.45 -0.84
C ALA A 55 28.23 -6.40 -0.46
N GLY A 56 29.44 -6.85 -0.12
CA GLY A 56 30.57 -5.97 0.19
C GLY A 56 30.98 -5.06 -0.96
N VAL A 57 31.00 -5.59 -2.19
CA VAL A 57 31.33 -4.81 -3.41
C VAL A 57 30.24 -3.76 -3.71
N ALA A 58 28.96 -4.11 -3.53
CA ALA A 58 27.86 -3.18 -3.75
C ALA A 58 27.87 -1.99 -2.78
N VAL A 59 28.14 -2.23 -1.49
CA VAL A 59 28.25 -1.17 -0.46
C VAL A 59 29.43 -0.23 -0.75
N LEU A 60 30.58 -0.77 -1.16
CA LEU A 60 31.75 0.03 -1.55
C LEU A 60 31.45 0.93 -2.76
N ALA A 61 30.81 0.40 -3.80
CA ALA A 61 30.43 1.18 -4.98
C ALA A 61 29.43 2.30 -4.67
N PHE A 62 28.46 2.02 -3.79
CA PHE A 62 27.47 3.03 -3.37
C PHE A 62 28.10 4.15 -2.54
N SER A 63 29.04 3.81 -1.63
CA SER A 63 29.73 4.79 -0.79
C SER A 63 30.60 5.78 -1.58
N LEU A 64 31.14 5.36 -2.73
CA LEU A 64 31.98 6.19 -3.59
C LEU A 64 31.16 7.14 -4.48
N SER A 65 29.90 6.83 -4.78
CA SER A 65 29.04 7.70 -5.63
C SER A 65 28.47 8.91 -4.89
N ASN A 66 28.30 8.85 -3.56
CA ASN A 66 27.62 9.92 -2.80
C ASN A 66 28.50 11.11 -2.39
N LYS A 67 29.76 11.19 -2.84
CA LYS A 67 30.70 12.27 -2.43
C LYS A 67 30.68 13.53 -3.30
N LYS A 68 29.75 13.68 -4.25
CA LYS A 68 29.82 14.79 -5.21
C LYS A 68 28.46 15.46 -5.50
N SER A 69 27.99 16.30 -4.56
CA SER A 69 27.28 17.56 -4.88
C SER A 69 26.84 18.27 -3.60
N SER A 70 27.50 19.38 -3.27
CA SER A 70 26.96 20.40 -2.39
C SER A 70 27.55 21.73 -2.83
N ASP A 71 26.97 22.29 -3.89
CA ASP A 71 27.18 23.69 -4.25
C ASP A 71 25.85 24.45 -4.18
N VAL A 72 25.72 25.18 -3.06
CA VAL A 72 25.26 26.57 -2.95
C VAL A 72 24.10 27.00 -3.87
N ILE A 73 22.87 26.91 -3.34
CA ILE A 73 21.76 27.75 -3.82
C ILE A 73 21.61 28.96 -2.89
N LYS A 74 21.98 30.14 -3.40
CA LYS A 74 21.73 31.43 -2.76
C LYS A 74 20.25 31.78 -2.84
N LYS A 75 19.64 32.01 -1.68
CA LYS A 75 18.30 32.57 -1.50
C LYS A 75 18.23 33.96 -2.16
N LYS A 76 17.29 34.13 -3.10
CA LYS A 76 16.91 35.43 -3.66
C LYS A 76 15.57 35.81 -3.05
N ASP A 77 15.52 36.93 -2.35
CA ASP A 77 14.30 37.46 -1.74
C ASP A 77 13.30 37.83 -2.84
N ILE A 78 12.11 37.24 -2.78
CA ILE A 78 11.00 37.51 -3.69
C ILE A 78 10.03 38.43 -2.96
N VAL A 79 9.84 39.62 -3.54
CA VAL A 79 8.86 40.61 -3.12
C VAL A 79 7.47 40.10 -3.51
N GLN A 80 6.66 39.77 -2.51
CA GLN A 80 5.29 39.29 -2.67
C GLN A 80 4.39 40.48 -3.01
N THR A 81 3.92 40.54 -4.24
CA THR A 81 2.93 41.52 -4.70
C THR A 81 1.56 40.85 -4.62
N ASP A 82 0.71 41.34 -3.70
CA ASP A 82 -0.68 40.89 -3.58
C ASP A 82 -1.48 41.37 -4.79
N VAL A 83 -1.81 40.42 -5.68
CA VAL A 83 -2.75 40.66 -6.79
C VAL A 83 -4.03 39.92 -6.46
N THR A 84 -5.07 40.66 -6.11
CA THR A 84 -6.43 40.14 -5.95
C THR A 84 -6.98 39.77 -7.32
N VAL A 85 -6.86 38.50 -7.70
CA VAL A 85 -7.43 37.97 -8.95
C VAL A 85 -8.87 37.54 -8.73
N THR A 86 -9.78 38.12 -9.51
CA THR A 86 -11.17 37.69 -9.62
C THR A 86 -11.22 36.28 -10.25
N PRO A 87 -11.83 35.28 -9.62
CA PRO A 87 -11.82 33.91 -10.14
C PRO A 87 -12.70 33.82 -11.40
N THR A 88 -12.06 33.65 -12.56
CA THR A 88 -12.74 33.27 -13.80
C THR A 88 -13.23 31.82 -13.66
N PRO A 89 -14.51 31.53 -13.96
CA PRO A 89 -15.03 30.16 -13.89
C PRO A 89 -14.25 29.27 -14.86
N LEU A 90 -13.56 28.27 -14.30
CA LEU A 90 -12.74 27.32 -15.05
C LEU A 90 -13.65 26.41 -15.87
N VAL A 91 -13.58 26.51 -17.19
CA VAL A 91 -14.29 25.60 -18.10
C VAL A 91 -13.68 24.20 -17.92
N THR A 92 -14.38 23.32 -17.22
CA THR A 92 -13.99 21.92 -17.02
C THR A 92 -14.18 21.16 -18.33
N THR A 93 -13.16 21.13 -19.19
CA THR A 93 -13.12 20.20 -20.31
C THR A 93 -12.77 18.81 -19.76
N THR A 94 -13.71 17.87 -19.75
CA THR A 94 -13.45 16.49 -19.38
C THR A 94 -12.56 15.85 -20.44
N PRO A 95 -11.28 15.54 -20.16
CA PRO A 95 -10.42 14.89 -21.13
C PRO A 95 -10.96 13.48 -21.40
N THR A 96 -11.33 13.21 -22.66
CA THR A 96 -11.72 11.86 -23.08
C THR A 96 -10.44 11.04 -23.28
N ASP A 97 -9.96 10.45 -22.19
CA ASP A 97 -8.73 9.65 -22.15
C ASP A 97 -8.96 8.31 -22.86
N THR A 98 -8.89 8.30 -24.20
CA THR A 98 -9.02 7.10 -25.04
C THR A 98 -7.67 6.40 -25.14
N MET A 99 -7.17 5.92 -24.01
CA MET A 99 -5.96 5.09 -24.00
C MET A 99 -6.34 3.69 -24.48
N SER A 100 -5.74 3.22 -25.58
CA SER A 100 -5.95 1.86 -26.08
C SER A 100 -5.31 0.86 -25.11
N LEU A 101 -6.13 0.00 -24.50
CA LEU A 101 -5.64 -1.05 -23.61
C LEU A 101 -4.85 -2.11 -24.39
N LEU A 102 -3.80 -2.64 -23.77
CA LEU A 102 -3.07 -3.79 -24.29
C LEU A 102 -3.89 -5.10 -24.12
N PRO A 103 -3.62 -6.16 -24.91
CA PRO A 103 -4.28 -7.45 -24.70
C PRO A 103 -4.12 -7.96 -23.26
N GLY A 104 -5.23 -8.35 -22.63
CA GLY A 104 -5.25 -8.82 -21.24
C GLY A 104 -5.23 -7.72 -20.17
N GLN A 105 -4.96 -6.48 -20.56
CA GLN A 105 -5.02 -5.33 -19.67
C GLN A 105 -6.47 -4.87 -19.47
N LYS A 106 -6.79 -4.48 -18.24
CA LYS A 106 -8.06 -3.87 -17.84
C LYS A 106 -7.79 -2.53 -17.17
N LYS A 107 -8.82 -1.69 -17.17
CA LYS A 107 -8.85 -0.45 -16.39
C LYS A 107 -9.90 -0.58 -15.30
N TYR A 108 -9.51 -0.33 -14.06
CA TYR A 108 -10.43 -0.10 -12.97
C TYR A 108 -10.62 1.40 -12.77
N THR A 109 -11.82 1.82 -12.38
CA THR A 109 -12.14 3.21 -12.06
C THR A 109 -13.16 3.25 -10.94
N SER A 110 -12.74 3.70 -9.76
CA SER A 110 -13.65 4.01 -8.66
C SER A 110 -14.21 5.40 -8.86
N LYS A 111 -15.51 5.48 -9.15
CA LYS A 111 -16.22 6.77 -9.22
C LYS A 111 -16.31 7.45 -7.86
N ASN A 112 -16.46 6.65 -6.80
CA ASN A 112 -16.64 7.12 -5.43
C ASN A 112 -15.34 7.69 -4.86
N LEU A 113 -14.24 6.95 -4.99
CA LEU A 113 -12.95 7.35 -4.45
C LEU A 113 -12.16 8.27 -5.40
N GLY A 114 -12.54 8.31 -6.68
CA GLY A 114 -11.91 9.20 -7.64
C GLY A 114 -10.56 8.71 -8.11
N VAL A 115 -10.35 7.40 -8.17
CA VAL A 115 -9.07 6.78 -8.56
C VAL A 115 -9.30 5.79 -9.69
N SER A 116 -8.37 5.75 -10.64
CA SER A 116 -8.29 4.74 -11.68
C SER A 116 -6.89 4.18 -11.81
N PHE A 117 -6.77 2.95 -12.30
CA PHE A 117 -5.48 2.31 -12.60
C PHE A 117 -5.68 1.19 -13.64
N LEU A 118 -4.58 0.77 -14.23
CA LEU A 118 -4.50 -0.35 -15.16
C LEU A 118 -3.93 -1.59 -14.46
N TYR A 119 -4.42 -2.76 -14.83
CA TYR A 119 -3.96 -4.04 -14.29
C TYR A 119 -4.08 -5.14 -15.35
N MET A 120 -3.27 -6.20 -15.24
CA MET A 120 -3.48 -7.42 -16.03
C MET A 120 -4.55 -8.29 -15.38
N GLU A 121 -5.57 -8.71 -16.12
CA GLU A 121 -6.64 -9.59 -15.61
C GLU A 121 -6.09 -10.97 -15.19
N GLU A 122 -5.09 -11.46 -15.91
CA GLU A 122 -4.41 -12.74 -15.66
C GLU A 122 -2.90 -12.54 -15.61
N MET A 123 -2.20 -13.25 -14.73
CA MET A 123 -0.75 -13.14 -14.64
C MET A 123 -0.06 -13.75 -15.87
N PRO A 124 0.92 -13.07 -16.49
CA PRO A 124 1.59 -13.58 -17.69
C PRO A 124 2.26 -14.97 -17.53
N LEU A 125 2.65 -15.32 -16.30
CA LEU A 125 3.33 -16.59 -15.97
C LEU A 125 2.40 -17.63 -15.35
N ASP A 126 1.16 -17.26 -15.01
CA ASP A 126 0.17 -18.14 -14.38
C ASP A 126 -1.25 -17.67 -14.74
N SER A 127 -1.81 -18.23 -15.81
CA SER A 127 -3.17 -17.90 -16.26
C SER A 127 -4.26 -18.36 -15.29
N THR A 128 -3.93 -19.18 -14.28
CA THR A 128 -4.89 -19.55 -13.23
C THR A 128 -5.01 -18.47 -12.16
N PHE A 129 -3.99 -17.60 -12.06
CA PHE A 129 -4.00 -16.46 -11.18
C PHE A 129 -4.70 -15.28 -11.84
N LYS A 130 -5.93 -15.01 -11.38
CA LYS A 130 -6.70 -13.84 -11.82
C LYS A 130 -6.54 -12.70 -10.84
N VAL A 131 -6.39 -11.49 -11.35
CA VAL A 131 -6.39 -10.27 -10.53
C VAL A 131 -7.83 -9.83 -10.32
N MET A 132 -8.21 -9.77 -9.06
CA MET A 132 -9.52 -9.35 -8.57
C MET A 132 -9.41 -7.98 -7.92
N ILE A 133 -10.50 -7.22 -7.98
CA ILE A 133 -10.58 -5.89 -7.39
C ILE A 133 -11.85 -5.78 -6.56
N GLN A 134 -11.73 -5.26 -5.35
CA GLN A 134 -12.87 -5.02 -4.48
C GLN A 134 -12.72 -3.69 -3.75
N GLU A 135 -13.77 -2.87 -3.77
CA GLU A 135 -13.85 -1.64 -3.01
C GLU A 135 -14.57 -1.88 -1.68
N ILE A 136 -13.96 -1.46 -0.57
CA ILE A 136 -14.52 -1.55 0.79
C ILE A 136 -14.20 -0.23 1.48
N ASP A 137 -15.23 0.52 1.87
CA ASP A 137 -15.11 1.84 2.48
C ASP A 137 -14.25 2.81 1.62
N ASN A 138 -13.14 3.29 2.16
CA ASN A 138 -12.18 4.17 1.49
C ASN A 138 -11.03 3.41 0.81
N LYS A 139 -11.14 2.07 0.69
CA LYS A 139 -10.08 1.20 0.15
C LYS A 139 -10.47 0.51 -1.14
N ILE A 140 -9.51 0.42 -2.05
CA ILE A 140 -9.57 -0.41 -3.26
C ILE A 140 -8.52 -1.50 -3.11
N TYR A 141 -8.96 -2.73 -2.89
CA TYR A 141 -8.10 -3.91 -2.81
C TYR A 141 -7.83 -4.48 -4.20
N VAL A 142 -6.58 -4.85 -4.45
CA VAL A 142 -6.08 -5.50 -5.66
C VAL A 142 -5.38 -6.79 -5.23
N TYR A 143 -5.93 -7.94 -5.60
CA TYR A 143 -5.56 -9.22 -5.03
C TYR A 143 -5.69 -10.36 -6.04
N GLY A 144 -5.06 -11.49 -5.76
CA GLY A 144 -5.22 -12.70 -6.57
C GLY A 144 -6.49 -13.45 -6.21
N SER A 145 -7.09 -14.15 -7.18
CA SER A 145 -8.32 -14.94 -6.99
C SER A 145 -8.24 -16.02 -5.91
N ASN A 146 -7.04 -16.41 -5.49
CA ASN A 146 -6.79 -17.40 -4.44
C ASN A 146 -6.61 -16.78 -3.04
N PHE A 147 -6.78 -15.47 -2.91
CA PHE A 147 -6.58 -14.73 -1.67
C PHE A 147 -7.84 -13.98 -1.25
N GLU A 148 -7.96 -13.74 0.05
CA GLU A 148 -8.96 -12.81 0.58
C GLU A 148 -8.58 -11.36 0.23
N PRO A 149 -9.54 -10.48 -0.09
CA PRO A 149 -9.26 -9.10 -0.49
C PRO A 149 -8.35 -8.37 0.49
N THR A 150 -8.60 -8.55 1.80
CA THR A 150 -7.89 -7.85 2.89
C THR A 150 -6.43 -8.27 3.06
N THR A 151 -6.00 -9.34 2.39
CA THR A 151 -4.61 -9.81 2.35
C THR A 151 -3.84 -9.33 1.11
N GLY A 152 -4.54 -8.68 0.18
CA GLY A 152 -3.99 -8.14 -1.04
C GLY A 152 -3.29 -6.79 -0.87
N GLN A 153 -2.97 -6.22 -2.02
CA GLN A 153 -2.49 -4.84 -2.14
C GLN A 153 -3.68 -3.89 -2.08
N TYR A 154 -3.50 -2.65 -1.67
CA TYR A 154 -4.62 -1.71 -1.68
C TYR A 154 -4.20 -0.25 -1.87
N ILE A 155 -5.16 0.53 -2.37
CA ILE A 155 -5.16 1.99 -2.30
C ILE A 155 -6.14 2.38 -1.20
N GLU A 156 -5.75 3.24 -0.28
CA GLU A 156 -6.64 3.90 0.68
C GLU A 156 -6.69 5.40 0.38
N VAL A 157 -7.88 5.94 0.14
CA VAL A 157 -8.05 7.34 -0.26
C VAL A 157 -8.46 8.18 0.95
N PHE A 158 -7.83 9.35 1.06
CA PHE A 158 -8.05 10.33 2.12
C PHE A 158 -8.40 11.68 1.52
N ASN A 159 -9.13 12.48 2.30
CA ASN A 159 -9.41 13.87 1.98
C ASN A 159 -8.43 14.76 2.74
N LYS A 160 -8.06 15.89 2.15
CA LYS A 160 -7.29 16.96 2.80
C LYS A 160 -7.79 18.33 2.39
N ASP A 161 -7.45 19.35 3.17
CA ASP A 161 -7.64 20.73 2.75
C ASP A 161 -6.83 21.00 1.47
N PRO A 162 -7.42 21.59 0.41
CA PRO A 162 -6.71 21.88 -0.83
C PRO A 162 -5.52 22.84 -0.66
N ASN A 163 -5.48 23.63 0.42
CA ASN A 163 -4.39 24.54 0.74
C ASN A 163 -3.29 23.89 1.57
N MET A 164 -3.48 22.67 2.07
CA MET A 164 -2.44 21.91 2.76
C MET A 164 -1.53 21.20 1.77
N THR A 165 -0.23 21.23 2.05
CA THR A 165 0.73 20.34 1.38
C THR A 165 0.48 18.89 1.78
N LEU A 166 0.99 17.94 0.98
CA LEU A 166 0.94 16.51 1.35
C LEU A 166 1.59 16.28 2.73
N GLU A 167 2.77 16.86 2.98
CA GLU A 167 3.46 16.75 4.27
C GLU A 167 2.63 17.27 5.45
N GLN A 168 1.95 18.41 5.28
CA GLN A 168 1.06 18.95 6.32
C GLN A 168 -0.10 18.01 6.61
N ALA A 169 -0.76 17.49 5.56
CA ALA A 169 -1.87 16.55 5.72
C ALA A 169 -1.40 15.26 6.43
N LEU A 170 -0.27 14.67 6.02
CA LEU A 170 0.27 13.47 6.65
C LEU A 170 0.65 13.70 8.11
N SER A 171 1.20 14.88 8.43
CA SER A 171 1.55 15.24 9.81
C SER A 171 0.29 15.33 10.68
N GLN A 172 -0.76 15.97 10.17
CA GLN A 172 -2.04 16.10 10.85
C GLN A 172 -2.76 14.75 11.03
N ASP A 173 -2.75 13.90 10.00
CA ASP A 173 -3.57 12.68 10.00
C ASP A 173 -2.86 11.51 10.70
N PHE A 174 -1.53 11.41 10.57
CA PHE A 174 -0.78 10.24 11.03
C PHE A 174 0.30 10.54 12.07
N LEU A 175 0.83 11.76 12.16
CA LEU A 175 1.83 12.16 13.15
C LEU A 175 1.25 13.13 14.18
N ASN A 176 0.02 12.86 14.63
CA ASN A 176 -0.75 13.75 15.51
C ASN A 176 -0.48 13.55 17.01
N THR A 177 0.41 12.62 17.39
CA THR A 177 0.83 12.42 18.77
C THR A 177 2.29 12.80 18.96
N ALA A 178 2.65 13.23 20.17
CA ALA A 178 4.04 13.55 20.50
C ALA A 178 4.97 12.34 20.32
N GLU A 179 4.49 11.12 20.56
CA GLU A 179 5.25 9.88 20.35
C GLU A 179 5.58 9.66 18.87
N TYR A 180 4.57 9.75 17.99
CA TYR A 180 4.77 9.60 16.54
C TYR A 180 5.70 10.67 15.99
N GLN A 181 5.57 11.91 16.47
CA GLN A 181 6.46 13.00 16.08
C GLN A 181 7.90 12.81 16.58
N GLN A 182 8.14 12.07 17.65
CA GLN A 182 9.49 11.81 18.16
C GLN A 182 10.16 10.64 17.44
N SER A 183 9.39 9.62 17.05
CA SER A 183 9.92 8.38 16.47
C SER A 183 9.97 8.40 14.94
N CYS A 184 9.08 9.16 14.29
CA CYS A 184 8.82 9.04 12.86
C CYS A 184 8.92 10.40 12.16
N ALA A 185 9.21 10.38 10.87
CA ALA A 185 9.28 11.56 10.02
C ALA A 185 8.64 11.29 8.66
N ILE A 186 8.18 12.36 8.02
CA ILE A 186 7.73 12.31 6.63
C ILE A 186 8.96 12.52 5.75
N SER A 187 9.18 11.61 4.81
CA SER A 187 10.21 11.70 3.80
C SER A 187 9.56 11.88 2.44
N SER A 188 9.75 13.04 1.84
CA SER A 188 9.37 13.24 0.43
C SER A 188 10.29 12.40 -0.45
N VAL A 189 9.71 11.62 -1.35
CA VAL A 189 10.44 10.88 -2.36
C VAL A 189 10.34 11.69 -3.64
N SER A 190 11.48 12.07 -4.20
CA SER A 190 11.46 12.64 -5.55
C SER A 190 10.83 11.58 -6.45
N PRO A 191 9.73 11.88 -7.15
CA PRO A 191 9.27 10.98 -8.18
C PRO A 191 10.45 10.75 -9.12
N ASP A 192 10.78 9.49 -9.34
CA ASP A 192 11.58 9.11 -10.48
C ASP A 192 10.80 9.46 -11.77
N ASN A 193 11.39 9.21 -12.95
CA ASN A 193 10.71 9.45 -14.23
C ASN A 193 9.42 8.61 -14.41
N THR A 194 9.04 7.81 -13.41
CA THR A 194 7.86 6.95 -13.37
C THR A 194 6.57 7.73 -13.09
N TYR A 195 6.62 8.84 -12.34
CA TYR A 195 5.43 9.64 -12.03
C TYR A 195 5.39 10.96 -12.80
N PRO A 196 4.19 11.44 -13.18
CA PRO A 196 4.02 12.79 -13.73
C PRO A 196 4.56 13.86 -12.79
N SER A 197 5.02 14.99 -13.35
CA SER A 197 5.46 16.16 -12.55
C SER A 197 4.34 16.78 -11.71
N THR A 198 3.08 16.44 -11.99
CA THR A 198 1.92 16.84 -11.18
C THR A 198 1.76 15.98 -9.92
N MET A 199 2.54 14.92 -9.76
CA MET A 199 2.46 14.05 -8.59
C MET A 199 3.57 14.33 -7.57
N SER A 200 3.20 14.17 -6.31
CA SER A 200 4.11 14.17 -5.16
C SER A 200 3.98 12.84 -4.44
N VAL A 201 5.11 12.29 -3.99
CA VAL A 201 5.21 11.00 -3.32
C VAL A 201 5.89 11.19 -1.97
N ALA A 202 5.37 10.56 -0.92
CA ALA A 202 5.95 10.64 0.42
C ALA A 202 5.86 9.31 1.16
N ASN A 203 6.75 9.10 2.13
CA ASN A 203 6.72 8.00 3.07
C ASN A 203 6.68 8.51 4.50
N ILE A 204 6.10 7.74 5.41
CA ILE A 204 6.39 7.87 6.84
C ILE A 204 7.49 6.87 7.15
N ILE A 205 8.61 7.34 7.70
CA ILE A 205 9.80 6.54 8.03
C ILE A 205 10.20 6.73 9.48
N LEU A 206 11.03 5.83 10.01
CA LEU A 206 11.71 6.06 11.28
C LEU A 206 12.71 7.23 11.14
N LYS A 207 12.78 8.09 12.16
CA LYS A 207 13.78 9.19 12.20
C LYS A 207 15.20 8.68 12.30
N ASN A 208 15.39 7.63 13.08
CA ASN A 208 16.69 7.04 13.33
C ASN A 208 16.89 5.81 12.44
N ASN A 209 18.10 5.65 11.92
CA ASN A 209 18.49 4.43 11.24
C ASN A 209 18.99 3.41 12.28
N PHE A 210 18.58 2.15 12.14
CA PHE A 210 18.94 1.08 13.05
C PHE A 210 19.56 -0.07 12.26
N GLU A 211 20.78 -0.46 12.62
CA GLU A 211 21.47 -1.62 12.03
C GLU A 211 20.87 -2.93 12.51
N ASP A 212 20.45 -2.97 13.77
CA ASP A 212 19.79 -4.13 14.36
C ASP A 212 18.31 -4.18 13.95
N LEU A 213 17.92 -5.28 13.30
CA LEU A 213 16.56 -5.46 12.77
C LEU A 213 15.51 -5.61 13.88
N GLU A 214 15.83 -6.28 14.99
CA GLU A 214 14.90 -6.47 16.10
C GLU A 214 14.57 -5.11 16.73
N LYS A 215 15.60 -4.31 17.01
CA LYS A 215 15.45 -2.93 17.48
C LYS A 215 14.67 -2.08 16.49
N ARG A 216 14.94 -2.21 15.19
CA ARG A 216 14.18 -1.50 14.15
C ARG A 216 12.68 -1.84 14.22
N PHE A 217 12.33 -3.11 14.39
CA PHE A 217 10.93 -3.52 14.51
C PHE A 217 10.27 -3.03 15.79
N GLU A 218 10.98 -3.01 16.92
CA GLU A 218 10.46 -2.43 18.16
C GLU A 218 10.20 -0.93 18.02
N GLU A 219 11.08 -0.19 17.34
CA GLU A 219 10.90 1.24 17.09
C GLU A 219 9.78 1.52 16.08
N LEU A 220 9.56 0.64 15.08
CA LEU A 220 8.44 0.75 14.14
C LEU A 220 7.07 0.70 14.85
N LYS A 221 6.95 0.01 16.00
CA LYS A 221 5.70 -0.02 16.78
C LYS A 221 5.32 1.35 17.34
N LYS A 222 6.28 2.27 17.45
CA LYS A 222 6.07 3.66 17.89
C LYS A 222 5.71 4.59 16.73
N CYS A 223 5.40 4.03 15.57
CA CYS A 223 4.95 4.77 14.40
C CYS A 223 3.55 4.31 13.98
N PRO A 224 2.79 5.16 13.26
CA PRO A 224 1.46 4.81 12.81
C PRO A 224 1.51 3.61 11.86
N SER A 225 0.91 2.49 12.29
CA SER A 225 0.68 1.30 11.47
C SER A 225 -0.70 1.39 10.80
N PRO A 226 -0.86 0.96 9.53
CA PRO A 226 0.13 0.34 8.63
C PRO A 226 0.90 1.34 7.75
N TYR A 227 0.84 2.64 8.07
CA TYR A 227 1.27 3.73 7.18
C TYR A 227 2.78 4.00 7.15
N THR A 228 3.52 3.39 8.07
CA THR A 228 4.97 3.55 8.17
C THR A 228 5.69 2.52 7.31
N GLN A 229 6.63 2.97 6.50
CA GLN A 229 7.42 2.13 5.61
C GLN A 229 8.21 1.09 6.42
N SER A 230 7.96 -0.18 6.13
CA SER A 230 8.61 -1.33 6.76
C SER A 230 9.34 -2.16 5.70
N ASN A 231 9.20 -3.49 5.71
CA ASN A 231 9.88 -4.40 4.77
C ASN A 231 9.19 -4.50 3.40
N GLY A 232 8.05 -3.82 3.20
CA GLY A 232 7.32 -3.77 1.93
C GLY A 232 7.34 -2.40 1.28
N ILE A 233 6.85 -2.36 0.04
CA ILE A 233 6.56 -1.12 -0.68
C ILE A 233 5.24 -0.57 -0.13
N SER A 234 5.31 0.64 0.41
CA SER A 234 4.16 1.45 0.79
C SER A 234 4.54 2.91 0.73
N TYR A 235 3.64 3.77 0.26
CA TYR A 235 3.88 5.20 0.11
C TYR A 235 2.56 5.97 -0.04
N PHE A 236 2.62 7.27 0.17
CA PHE A 236 1.54 8.20 -0.11
C PHE A 236 1.77 8.86 -1.46
N ILE A 237 0.69 9.05 -2.22
CA ILE A 237 0.68 9.80 -3.48
C ILE A 237 -0.34 10.93 -3.44
N TYR A 238 -0.01 12.02 -4.11
CA TYR A 238 -0.83 13.21 -4.23
C TYR A 238 -0.68 13.79 -5.63
N ASP A 239 -1.78 14.17 -6.29
CA ASP A 239 -1.76 14.87 -7.56
C ASP A 239 -2.22 16.32 -7.36
N PHE A 240 -1.37 17.30 -7.72
CA PHE A 240 -1.68 18.73 -7.61
C PHE A 240 -2.92 19.13 -8.42
N SER A 241 -3.32 18.33 -9.42
CA SER A 241 -4.52 18.53 -10.22
C SER A 241 -5.81 18.21 -9.45
N TYR A 242 -5.71 17.46 -8.34
CA TYR A 242 -6.82 17.02 -7.50
C TYR A 242 -6.52 17.36 -6.02
N PRO A 243 -6.50 18.66 -5.66
CA PRO A 243 -5.86 19.13 -4.44
C PRO A 243 -6.55 18.67 -3.14
N THR A 244 -7.78 18.20 -3.21
CA THR A 244 -8.60 17.81 -2.05
C THR A 244 -8.37 16.38 -1.58
N LYS A 245 -7.57 15.57 -2.29
CA LYS A 245 -7.39 14.15 -1.99
C LYS A 245 -5.92 13.75 -2.05
N TYR A 246 -5.60 12.68 -1.33
CA TYR A 246 -4.35 11.95 -1.49
C TYR A 246 -4.63 10.46 -1.21
N ALA A 247 -3.69 9.58 -1.51
CA ALA A 247 -3.88 8.15 -1.30
C ALA A 247 -2.66 7.51 -0.66
N PHE A 248 -2.90 6.53 0.21
CA PHE A 248 -1.89 5.58 0.65
C PHE A 248 -1.94 4.33 -0.23
N VAL A 249 -0.78 3.87 -0.68
CA VAL A 249 -0.64 2.69 -1.51
C VAL A 249 0.13 1.64 -0.72
N SER A 250 -0.47 0.47 -0.52
CA SER A 250 0.13 -0.67 0.19
C SER A 250 0.30 -1.84 -0.78
N ILE A 251 1.55 -2.18 -1.10
CA ILE A 251 1.91 -3.19 -2.11
C ILE A 251 2.48 -4.45 -1.44
N GLY A 252 3.27 -4.26 -0.38
CA GLY A 252 3.99 -5.36 0.26
C GLY A 252 5.26 -5.73 -0.50
N GLN A 253 5.56 -7.02 -0.62
CA GLN A 253 6.84 -7.52 -1.15
C GLN A 253 6.76 -8.01 -2.62
N TYR A 254 5.56 -8.09 -3.19
CA TYR A 254 5.34 -8.52 -4.57
C TYR A 254 4.62 -7.42 -5.35
N SER A 255 4.71 -7.43 -6.67
CA SER A 255 4.00 -6.48 -7.53
C SER A 255 3.05 -7.21 -8.46
N ILE A 256 1.90 -6.60 -8.74
CA ILE A 256 0.97 -7.05 -9.76
C ILE A 256 1.26 -6.25 -11.05
N PRO A 257 1.46 -6.90 -12.21
CA PRO A 257 1.72 -6.20 -13.46
C PRO A 257 0.48 -5.46 -13.96
N SER A 258 0.69 -4.29 -14.55
CA SER A 258 -0.30 -3.60 -15.39
C SER A 258 -0.24 -4.02 -16.84
N ASP A 259 0.90 -4.54 -17.29
CA ASP A 259 1.12 -5.00 -18.66
C ASP A 259 2.18 -6.11 -18.74
N THR A 260 2.45 -6.57 -19.96
CA THR A 260 3.46 -7.59 -20.25
C THR A 260 4.90 -7.07 -20.29
N ASN A 261 5.11 -5.74 -20.19
CA ASN A 261 6.43 -5.11 -20.24
C ASN A 261 7.04 -4.91 -18.85
N GLY A 262 6.35 -5.32 -17.79
CA GLY A 262 6.81 -5.22 -16.42
C GLY A 262 6.43 -3.90 -15.73
N THR A 263 5.60 -3.06 -16.35
CA THR A 263 4.97 -1.96 -15.61
C THR A 263 4.02 -2.56 -14.58
N THR A 264 4.03 -2.00 -13.37
CA THR A 264 3.22 -2.48 -12.26
C THR A 264 1.97 -1.61 -12.09
N TRP A 265 0.87 -2.19 -11.61
CA TRP A 265 -0.42 -1.50 -11.51
C TRP A 265 -0.35 -0.20 -10.70
N GLN A 266 0.47 -0.18 -9.63
CA GLN A 266 0.62 0.99 -8.79
C GLN A 266 1.26 2.19 -9.51
N ASN A 267 2.05 1.93 -10.57
CA ASN A 267 2.65 2.99 -11.39
C ASN A 267 1.65 3.60 -12.38
N THR A 268 0.42 3.06 -12.46
CA THR A 268 -0.63 3.51 -13.39
C THR A 268 -1.77 4.25 -12.69
N ILE A 269 -1.63 4.48 -11.37
CA ILE A 269 -2.64 5.16 -10.57
C ILE A 269 -2.83 6.59 -11.08
N LYS A 270 -4.09 6.99 -11.28
CA LYS A 270 -4.51 8.35 -11.63
C LYS A 270 -5.70 8.77 -10.77
N PHE A 271 -5.68 10.02 -10.31
CA PHE A 271 -6.85 10.67 -9.74
C PHE A 271 -7.79 11.13 -10.85
N THR A 272 -9.10 11.14 -10.59
CA THR A 272 -10.15 11.37 -11.60
C THR A 272 -11.26 12.32 -11.16
N ASN A 273 -11.38 12.62 -9.86
CA ASN A 273 -12.28 13.65 -9.32
C ASN A 273 -11.87 14.11 -7.92
#